data_AF-A0A6V8L436-F1
#
_entry.id   AF-A0A6V8L436-F1
#
_cell.length_a   1.000
_cell.length_b   1.000
_cell.length_c   1.000
_cell.angle_alpha   90.00
_cell.angle_beta   90.00
_cell.angle_gamma   90.00
#
_symmetry.space_group_name_H-M   'P 1'
#
loop_
_entity.id
_entity.type
_entity.pdbx_description
1 polymer ?
#
loop_
_entity_poly.entity_id
_entity_poly.type
_entity_poly.pdbx_seq_one_letter_code
_entity_poly.pdbx_strand_id
1 'polypeptide(L)'
;MSETTSNRPPSRDDETRPAAASRRRRTTRRVTRPRSTYRTTVYRMRVDLDRESLAAVLNHRYLRGNDFTTVTTEVAGAPALLVHGHVPQPIADWCPIITGLTGDTMTVSHSSAGCVLLIAVDDQVYALAYGTIGRFMIDAERIDPGFGIAFAIRAIEPEQIRRVTRRVLASTGRVERSLVPGGQHIRRYGIEGWGEIVGQLSGHLTNTQLTVVRGSGRPVSIAGAESLQIAVSTDPAGLLDDLREISRVCARESPRQTSNSSPRSGQYTRGQHRPARRTPR
;
A
#
# COMPACT_ATOMS: atom_id res chain seq x y z
N MET A 1 93.35 -1.72 40.44
CA MET A 1 92.17 -0.85 40.28
C MET A 1 91.13 -1.39 41.22
N SER A 2 90.92 -0.67 42.31
CA SER A 2 90.21 -1.12 43.51
C SER A 2 88.88 -0.38 43.66
N GLU A 3 87.97 -1.01 44.41
CA GLU A 3 86.83 -0.41 45.16
C GLU A 3 85.61 -0.01 44.30
N THR A 4 84.35 -0.17 44.72
CA THR A 4 83.79 -0.21 46.08
C THR A 4 82.46 -0.98 46.13
N THR A 5 82.28 -1.73 47.22
CA THR A 5 81.04 -2.29 47.81
C THR A 5 79.88 -1.30 48.00
N SER A 6 78.62 -1.80 48.00
CA SER A 6 77.65 -1.46 49.05
C SER A 6 76.46 -2.44 49.09
N ASN A 7 75.77 -2.44 50.23
CA ASN A 7 75.13 -3.55 50.92
C ASN A 7 73.67 -3.19 51.27
N ARG A 8 72.85 -4.23 51.52
CA ARG A 8 71.62 -4.32 52.35
C ARG A 8 70.18 -4.20 51.75
N PRO A 9 69.20 -5.00 52.28
CA PRO A 9 67.81 -5.23 51.81
C PRO A 9 66.78 -4.57 52.80
N PRO A 10 65.50 -5.00 53.07
CA PRO A 10 64.51 -5.91 52.44
C PRO A 10 63.05 -5.33 52.33
N SER A 11 62.12 -6.16 51.84
CA SER A 11 60.64 -6.26 52.06
C SER A 11 59.77 -5.02 52.36
N ARG A 12 58.62 -4.91 51.68
CA ARG A 12 57.30 -4.81 52.34
C ARG A 12 56.13 -5.04 51.40
N ASP A 13 55.14 -5.73 51.95
CA ASP A 13 53.85 -6.12 51.39
C ASP A 13 53.05 -4.93 50.86
N ASP A 14 52.34 -5.16 49.74
CA ASP A 14 51.13 -4.39 49.42
C ASP A 14 50.08 -5.34 48.80
N GLU A 15 49.43 -6.10 49.68
CA GLU A 15 48.06 -6.54 49.45
C GLU A 15 47.15 -5.31 49.47
N THR A 16 46.73 -4.81 48.31
CA THR A 16 45.32 -4.45 48.14
C THR A 16 44.95 -4.22 46.68
N ARG A 17 43.93 -4.98 46.23
CA ARG A 17 42.68 -4.49 45.62
C ARG A 17 42.32 -5.26 44.33
N PRO A 18 41.16 -5.95 44.31
CA PRO A 18 40.78 -6.81 43.20
C PRO A 18 40.48 -5.99 41.95
N ALA A 19 41.00 -6.47 40.82
CA ALA A 19 40.70 -5.97 39.49
C ALA A 19 39.18 -5.97 39.29
N ALA A 20 38.63 -4.76 39.16
CA ALA A 20 37.23 -4.53 38.87
C ALA A 20 36.85 -5.31 37.61
N ALA A 21 36.00 -6.31 37.81
CA ALA A 21 35.34 -7.05 36.75
C ALA A 21 34.75 -6.03 35.75
N SER A 22 35.35 -5.96 34.57
CA SER A 22 34.85 -5.21 33.43
C SER A 22 33.56 -5.89 33.00
N ARG A 23 32.48 -5.47 33.67
CA ARG A 23 31.12 -5.90 33.48
C ARG A 23 30.76 -5.56 32.05
N ARG A 24 30.96 -6.53 31.15
CA ARG A 24 30.53 -6.48 29.75
C ARG A 24 29.11 -5.97 29.76
N ARG A 25 28.93 -4.70 29.37
CA ARG A 25 27.62 -4.13 29.09
C ARG A 25 27.08 -4.92 27.91
N ARG A 26 26.38 -6.00 28.23
CA ARG A 26 25.43 -6.68 27.35
C ARG A 26 24.51 -5.56 26.90
N THR A 27 24.75 -5.01 25.71
CA THR A 27 23.79 -4.21 24.98
C THR A 27 22.61 -5.15 24.75
N THR A 28 21.68 -5.14 25.70
CA THR A 28 20.35 -5.69 25.50
C THR A 28 19.82 -4.92 24.30
N ARG A 29 19.79 -5.59 23.14
CA ARG A 29 19.12 -5.11 21.94
C ARG A 29 17.71 -4.78 22.39
N ARG A 30 17.42 -3.49 22.57
CA ARG A 30 16.10 -2.99 22.93
C ARG A 30 15.17 -3.60 21.90
N VAL A 31 14.35 -4.56 22.34
CA VAL A 31 13.33 -5.17 21.49
C VAL A 31 12.39 -4.01 21.17
N THR A 32 12.58 -3.40 20.01
CA THR A 32 11.68 -2.37 19.50
C THR A 32 10.32 -3.06 19.44
N ARG A 33 9.35 -2.58 20.23
CA ARG A 33 7.99 -3.09 20.15
C ARG A 33 7.60 -3.11 18.67
N PRO A 34 7.03 -4.21 18.15
CA PRO A 34 6.50 -4.22 16.80
C PRO A 34 5.62 -2.99 16.63
N ARG A 35 5.77 -2.29 15.50
CA ARG A 35 4.87 -1.18 15.19
C ARG A 35 3.45 -1.76 15.23
N SER A 36 2.52 -1.06 15.87
CA SER A 36 1.10 -1.49 15.92
C SER A 36 0.46 -1.55 14.53
N THR A 37 1.12 -0.97 13.52
CA THR A 37 0.72 -1.04 12.12
C THR A 37 1.91 -1.25 11.19
N TYR A 38 1.63 -1.83 10.01
CA TYR A 38 2.62 -2.07 8.96
C TYR A 38 2.06 -1.65 7.59
N ARG A 39 2.86 -0.95 6.77
CA ARG A 39 2.47 -0.52 5.43
C ARG A 39 2.59 -1.66 4.44
N THR A 40 1.49 -2.03 3.81
CA THR A 40 1.40 -3.15 2.88
C THR A 40 0.59 -2.78 1.64
N THR A 41 0.51 -3.72 0.69
CA THR A 41 -0.36 -3.62 -0.49
C THR A 41 -1.49 -4.62 -0.34
N VAL A 42 -2.72 -4.11 -0.27
CA VAL A 42 -3.95 -4.89 -0.15
C VAL A 42 -4.61 -4.98 -1.53
N TYR A 43 -5.02 -6.18 -1.92
CA TYR A 43 -5.85 -6.43 -3.09
C TYR A 43 -7.17 -7.03 -2.64
N ARG A 44 -8.25 -6.74 -3.36
CA ARG A 44 -9.52 -7.46 -3.25
C ARG A 44 -9.61 -8.46 -4.40
N MET A 45 -9.99 -9.68 -4.08
CA MET A 45 -10.01 -10.79 -5.03
C MET A 45 -11.46 -11.09 -5.42
N ARG A 46 -11.68 -11.35 -6.72
CA ARG A 46 -12.92 -11.81 -7.31
C ARG A 46 -12.93 -13.33 -7.26
N VAL A 47 -13.56 -13.87 -6.23
CA VAL A 47 -13.72 -15.31 -6.01
C VAL A 47 -15.04 -15.56 -5.30
N ASP A 48 -15.75 -16.59 -5.74
CA ASP A 48 -16.97 -17.07 -5.09
C ASP A 48 -16.56 -18.17 -4.09
N LEU A 49 -16.48 -17.82 -2.81
CA LEU A 49 -16.03 -18.74 -1.76
C LEU A 49 -16.97 -19.94 -1.54
N ASP A 50 -18.23 -19.86 -1.99
CA ASP A 50 -19.17 -20.98 -1.92
C ASP A 50 -18.82 -22.07 -2.95
N ARG A 51 -18.10 -21.69 -4.01
CA ARG A 51 -17.75 -22.58 -5.13
C ARG A 51 -16.26 -22.86 -5.26
N GLU A 52 -15.42 -21.94 -4.79
CA GLU A 52 -13.99 -21.95 -4.99
C GLU A 52 -13.23 -21.80 -3.67
N SER A 53 -12.11 -22.51 -3.55
CA SER A 53 -11.21 -22.36 -2.40
C SER A 53 -10.32 -21.12 -2.54
N LEU A 54 -9.75 -20.64 -1.42
CA LEU A 54 -8.73 -19.58 -1.42
C LEU A 54 -7.54 -19.88 -2.36
N ALA A 55 -7.20 -21.16 -2.56
CA ALA A 55 -6.11 -21.54 -3.44
C ALA A 55 -6.37 -21.20 -4.91
N ALA A 56 -7.63 -21.07 -5.34
CA ALA A 56 -7.99 -20.69 -6.71
C ALA A 56 -7.49 -19.28 -7.09
N VAL A 57 -7.23 -18.44 -6.09
CA VAL A 57 -6.72 -17.07 -6.24
C VAL A 57 -5.23 -17.04 -6.60
N LEU A 58 -4.50 -18.14 -6.41
CA LEU A 58 -3.05 -18.19 -6.60
C LEU A 58 -2.65 -18.30 -8.07
N ASN A 59 -1.54 -17.65 -8.42
CA ASN A 59 -0.90 -17.83 -9.73
C ASN A 59 -0.12 -19.14 -9.76
N HIS A 60 -0.82 -20.26 -10.00
CA HIS A 60 -0.20 -21.58 -10.01
C HIS A 60 0.95 -21.72 -11.01
N ARG A 61 0.93 -20.98 -12.13
CA ARG A 61 2.03 -20.98 -13.11
C ARG A 61 3.30 -20.38 -12.51
N TYR A 62 3.17 -19.24 -11.82
CA TYR A 62 4.31 -18.61 -11.14
C TYR A 62 4.82 -19.46 -9.98
N LEU A 63 3.92 -20.08 -9.22
CA LEU A 63 4.29 -20.91 -8.08
C LEU A 63 4.99 -22.21 -8.46
N ARG A 64 4.58 -22.89 -9.53
CA ARG A 64 5.22 -24.16 -9.98
C ARG A 64 6.69 -24.02 -10.36
N GLY A 65 7.10 -22.83 -10.79
CA GLY A 65 8.47 -22.58 -11.24
C GLY A 65 9.47 -22.24 -10.13
N ASN A 66 9.04 -22.19 -8.87
CA ASN A 66 9.82 -21.64 -7.76
C ASN A 66 9.54 -22.39 -6.45
N ASP A 67 10.48 -22.36 -5.51
CA ASP A 67 10.36 -23.01 -4.21
C ASP A 67 9.51 -22.19 -3.23
N PHE A 68 8.20 -22.08 -3.52
CA PHE A 68 7.23 -21.45 -2.63
C PHE A 68 6.56 -22.47 -1.71
N THR A 69 6.40 -22.09 -0.45
CA THR A 69 5.63 -22.83 0.55
C THR A 69 4.23 -22.24 0.65
N THR A 70 3.22 -23.10 0.66
CA THR A 70 1.80 -22.73 0.88
C THR A 70 1.32 -23.37 2.17
N VAL A 71 0.73 -22.57 3.05
CA VAL A 71 0.26 -22.98 4.38
C VAL A 71 -1.17 -22.50 4.58
N THR A 72 -2.11 -23.43 4.72
CA THR A 72 -3.48 -23.13 5.17
C THR A 72 -3.44 -22.76 6.65
N THR A 73 -4.10 -21.68 7.02
CA THR A 73 -4.07 -21.13 8.39
C THR A 73 -5.35 -20.36 8.68
N GLU A 74 -5.42 -19.72 9.85
CA GLU A 74 -6.47 -18.80 10.22
C GLU A 74 -5.89 -17.51 10.80
N VAL A 75 -6.61 -16.39 10.64
CA VAL A 75 -6.27 -15.10 11.23
C VAL A 75 -7.45 -14.67 12.09
N ALA A 76 -7.30 -14.73 13.41
CA ALA A 76 -8.38 -14.46 14.37
C ALA A 76 -9.69 -15.23 14.04
N GLY A 77 -9.55 -16.51 13.65
CA GLY A 77 -10.65 -17.41 13.27
C GLY A 77 -11.16 -17.26 11.83
N ALA A 78 -10.63 -16.30 11.06
CA ALA A 78 -10.94 -16.16 9.64
C ALA A 78 -10.08 -17.11 8.79
N PRO A 79 -10.66 -17.90 7.86
CA PRO A 79 -9.90 -18.76 6.96
C PRO A 79 -8.86 -17.97 6.16
N ALA A 80 -7.63 -18.49 6.13
CA ALA A 80 -6.51 -17.83 5.48
C ALA A 80 -5.56 -18.81 4.76
N LEU A 81 -4.83 -18.29 3.79
CA LEU A 81 -3.80 -19.02 3.05
C LEU A 81 -2.54 -18.16 2.97
N LEU A 82 -1.46 -18.64 3.56
CA LEU A 82 -0.16 -17.98 3.52
C LEU A 82 0.71 -18.65 2.44
N VAL A 83 1.24 -17.84 1.52
CA VAL A 83 2.24 -18.29 0.55
C VAL A 83 3.49 -17.46 0.72
N HIS A 84 4.66 -18.09 0.85
CA HIS A 84 5.93 -17.38 1.01
C HIS A 84 7.09 -18.14 0.38
N GLY A 85 8.16 -17.42 0.05
CA GLY A 85 9.37 -18.01 -0.49
C GLY A 85 10.30 -16.95 -1.05
N HIS A 86 11.25 -17.40 -1.85
CA HIS A 86 12.23 -16.54 -2.49
C HIS A 86 12.56 -17.05 -3.89
N VAL A 87 12.96 -16.13 -4.76
CA VAL A 87 13.44 -16.44 -6.11
C VAL A 87 14.93 -16.07 -6.14
N PRO A 88 15.84 -17.05 -6.16
CA PRO A 88 17.26 -16.78 -6.31
C PRO A 88 17.56 -16.38 -7.75
N GLN A 89 18.39 -15.35 -7.90
CA GLN A 89 18.91 -14.92 -9.19
C GLN A 89 20.45 -14.96 -9.13
N PRO A 90 21.09 -15.95 -9.78
CA PRO A 90 22.52 -16.15 -9.67
C PRO A 90 23.33 -15.03 -10.32
N ILE A 91 22.76 -14.36 -11.33
CA ILE A 91 23.39 -13.25 -12.04
C ILE A 91 22.35 -12.15 -12.25
N ALA A 92 22.62 -10.95 -11.75
CA ALA A 92 21.76 -9.79 -11.95
C ALA A 92 21.72 -9.38 -13.43
N ASP A 93 20.56 -8.92 -13.90
CA ASP A 93 20.31 -8.64 -15.33
C ASP A 93 21.24 -7.57 -15.93
N TRP A 94 21.81 -6.70 -15.09
CA TRP A 94 22.75 -5.66 -15.51
C TRP A 94 24.20 -6.14 -15.58
N CYS A 95 24.53 -7.33 -15.04
CA CYS A 95 25.90 -7.85 -15.08
C CYS A 95 26.44 -8.05 -16.51
N PRO A 96 25.68 -8.63 -17.46
CA PRO A 96 26.12 -8.73 -18.85
C PRO A 96 26.34 -7.37 -19.51
N ILE A 97 25.54 -6.36 -19.15
CA ILE A 97 25.62 -5.01 -19.71
C ILE A 97 26.94 -4.36 -19.30
N ILE A 98 27.27 -4.36 -18.01
CA ILE A 98 28.52 -3.77 -17.52
C ILE A 98 29.73 -4.56 -18.02
N THR A 99 29.65 -5.90 -18.03
CA THR A 99 30.71 -6.74 -18.61
C THR A 99 31.00 -6.36 -20.06
N GLY A 100 29.95 -6.11 -20.86
CA GLY A 100 30.08 -5.65 -22.24
C GLY A 100 30.64 -4.23 -22.37
N LEU A 101 30.40 -3.35 -21.39
CA LEU A 101 30.90 -1.97 -21.40
C LEU A 101 32.34 -1.83 -20.92
N THR A 102 32.76 -2.63 -19.94
CA THR A 102 34.09 -2.51 -19.32
C THR A 102 35.08 -3.54 -19.85
N GLY A 103 34.60 -4.65 -20.42
CA GLY A 103 35.41 -5.83 -20.73
C GLY A 103 35.72 -6.69 -19.51
N ASP A 104 35.38 -6.24 -18.30
CA ASP A 104 35.62 -6.96 -17.06
C ASP A 104 34.44 -7.89 -16.75
N THR A 105 34.72 -9.20 -16.60
CA THR A 105 33.68 -10.17 -16.24
C THR A 105 33.14 -9.87 -14.85
N MET A 106 31.84 -9.60 -14.79
CA MET A 106 31.16 -9.29 -13.55
C MET A 106 30.02 -10.28 -13.29
N THR A 107 29.97 -10.82 -12.08
CA THR A 107 28.92 -11.73 -11.63
C THR A 107 28.46 -11.31 -10.24
N VAL A 108 27.22 -10.81 -10.15
CA VAL A 108 26.60 -10.41 -8.88
C VAL A 108 25.25 -11.11 -8.76
N SER A 109 25.10 -11.94 -7.74
CA SER A 109 23.83 -12.63 -7.43
C SER A 109 22.94 -11.80 -6.52
N HIS A 110 21.63 -12.03 -6.56
CA HIS A 110 20.70 -11.55 -5.54
C HIS A 110 19.55 -12.53 -5.34
N SER A 111 18.79 -12.37 -4.26
CA SER A 111 17.60 -13.18 -4.00
C SER A 111 16.44 -12.25 -3.65
N SER A 112 15.30 -12.46 -4.30
CA SER A 112 14.08 -11.70 -4.05
C SER A 112 13.13 -12.53 -3.19
N ALA A 113 12.83 -12.06 -1.98
CA ALA A 113 11.87 -12.71 -1.09
C ALA A 113 10.51 -12.00 -1.11
N GLY A 114 9.46 -12.75 -0.80
CA GLY A 114 8.13 -12.19 -0.60
C GLY A 114 7.15 -13.19 -0.01
N CYS A 115 5.98 -12.66 0.33
CA CYS A 115 4.85 -13.48 0.74
C CYS A 115 3.54 -12.81 0.32
N VAL A 116 2.49 -13.61 0.27
CA VAL A 116 1.11 -13.15 0.24
C VAL A 116 0.30 -13.86 1.31
N LEU A 117 -0.52 -13.10 2.02
CA LEU A 117 -1.51 -13.62 2.95
C LEU A 117 -2.89 -13.37 2.35
N LEU A 118 -3.58 -14.45 1.98
CA LEU A 118 -4.99 -14.43 1.60
C LEU A 118 -5.84 -14.63 2.85
N ILE A 119 -6.89 -13.83 3.01
CA ILE A 119 -7.82 -13.92 4.13
C ILE A 119 -9.24 -13.76 3.60
N ALA A 120 -10.13 -14.70 3.97
CA ALA A 120 -11.57 -14.57 3.79
C ALA A 120 -12.15 -13.78 4.96
N VAL A 121 -12.71 -12.60 4.70
CA VAL A 121 -13.34 -11.74 5.70
C VAL A 121 -14.76 -11.44 5.25
N ASP A 122 -15.72 -11.98 6.00
CA ASP A 122 -17.14 -11.99 5.63
C ASP A 122 -17.27 -12.59 4.20
N ASP A 123 -17.97 -11.93 3.28
CA ASP A 123 -18.15 -12.42 1.89
C ASP A 123 -17.04 -11.96 0.91
N GLN A 124 -15.87 -11.56 1.42
CA GLN A 124 -14.81 -10.97 0.60
C GLN A 124 -13.46 -11.65 0.84
N VAL A 125 -12.64 -11.73 -0.19
CA VAL A 125 -11.25 -12.21 -0.08
C VAL A 125 -10.27 -11.08 -0.32
N TYR A 126 -9.35 -10.94 0.63
CA TYR A 126 -8.27 -9.96 0.58
C TYR A 126 -6.92 -10.64 0.45
N ALA A 127 -6.03 -10.07 -0.36
CA ALA A 127 -4.64 -10.48 -0.47
C ALA A 127 -3.72 -9.36 0.04
N LEU A 128 -2.90 -9.66 1.04
CA LEU A 128 -1.87 -8.75 1.54
C LEU A 128 -0.51 -9.20 1.01
N ALA A 129 0.06 -8.43 0.09
CA ALA A 129 1.32 -8.75 -0.56
C ALA A 129 2.52 -8.02 0.07
N TYR A 130 3.58 -8.77 0.35
CA TYR A 130 4.81 -8.29 0.96
C TYR A 130 6.04 -8.69 0.12
N GLY A 131 7.12 -7.92 0.28
CA GLY A 131 8.37 -8.14 -0.45
C GLY A 131 8.27 -7.77 -1.93
N THR A 132 9.32 -8.07 -2.69
CA THR A 132 9.43 -7.68 -4.10
C THR A 132 8.55 -8.53 -5.01
N ILE A 133 8.34 -9.79 -4.62
CA ILE A 133 7.69 -10.82 -5.45
C ILE A 133 6.30 -11.24 -4.97
N GLY A 134 5.83 -10.77 -3.81
CA GLY A 134 4.54 -11.20 -3.23
C GLY A 134 3.34 -11.00 -4.17
N ARG A 135 3.31 -9.90 -4.92
CA ARG A 135 2.23 -9.61 -5.89
C ARG A 135 2.15 -10.61 -7.05
N PHE A 136 3.22 -11.32 -7.37
CA PHE A 136 3.23 -12.30 -8.47
C PHE A 136 2.67 -13.66 -8.04
N MET A 137 2.50 -13.88 -6.73
CA MET A 137 1.93 -15.11 -6.18
C MET A 137 0.41 -15.19 -6.35
N ILE A 138 -0.26 -14.07 -6.65
CA ILE A 138 -1.70 -13.99 -6.91
C ILE A 138 -1.97 -13.91 -8.41
N ASP A 139 -3.09 -14.50 -8.83
CA ASP A 139 -3.57 -14.40 -10.20
C ASP A 139 -4.15 -13.00 -10.46
N ALA A 140 -3.53 -12.29 -11.40
CA ALA A 140 -3.91 -10.93 -11.74
C ALA A 140 -5.33 -10.84 -12.32
N GLU A 141 -5.81 -11.89 -12.99
CA GLU A 141 -7.16 -11.91 -13.57
C GLU A 141 -8.25 -11.95 -12.49
N ARG A 142 -7.89 -12.43 -11.30
CA ARG A 142 -8.77 -12.49 -10.13
C ARG A 142 -8.70 -11.24 -9.27
N ILE A 143 -7.82 -10.28 -9.56
CA ILE A 143 -7.82 -8.99 -8.86
C ILE A 143 -9.07 -8.20 -9.28
N ASP A 144 -9.73 -7.53 -8.34
CA ASP A 144 -10.70 -6.49 -8.64
C ASP A 144 -9.97 -5.19 -9.07
N PRO A 145 -10.01 -4.82 -10.37
CA PRO A 145 -9.25 -3.68 -10.88
C PRO A 145 -9.74 -2.32 -10.35
N GLY A 146 -10.97 -2.24 -9.84
CA GLY A 146 -11.57 -1.00 -9.34
C GLY A 146 -11.39 -0.77 -7.85
N PHE A 147 -10.96 -1.78 -7.10
CA PHE A 147 -10.98 -1.79 -5.63
C PHE A 147 -10.23 -0.61 -4.99
N GLY A 148 -8.95 -0.44 -5.31
CA GLY A 148 -8.13 0.60 -4.67
C GLY A 148 -8.61 2.01 -4.99
N ILE A 149 -9.02 2.27 -6.24
CA ILE A 149 -9.60 3.55 -6.67
C ILE A 149 -10.95 3.79 -5.97
N ALA A 150 -11.82 2.77 -5.92
CA ALA A 150 -13.12 2.85 -5.26
C ALA A 150 -13.01 3.21 -3.79
N PHE A 151 -12.04 2.61 -3.07
CA PHE A 151 -11.75 2.98 -1.69
C PHE A 151 -11.22 4.41 -1.61
N ALA A 152 -10.18 4.74 -2.40
CA ALA A 152 -9.52 6.03 -2.33
C ALA A 152 -10.46 7.21 -2.60
N ILE A 153 -11.38 7.10 -3.57
CA ILE A 153 -12.38 8.16 -3.86
C ILE A 153 -13.31 8.41 -2.66
N ARG A 154 -13.65 7.38 -1.90
CA ARG A 154 -14.60 7.47 -0.77
C ARG A 154 -13.93 7.77 0.57
N ALA A 155 -12.63 7.47 0.68
CA ALA A 155 -11.88 7.55 1.91
C ALA A 155 -11.02 8.83 2.01
N ILE A 156 -10.62 9.40 0.88
CA ILE A 156 -9.84 10.64 0.83
C ILE A 156 -10.81 11.81 0.84
N GLU A 157 -10.66 12.70 1.82
CA GLU A 157 -11.35 14.00 1.80
C GLU A 157 -11.04 14.70 0.47
N PRO A 158 -12.03 15.21 -0.29
CA PRO A 158 -11.79 15.74 -1.63
C PRO A 158 -10.66 16.77 -1.68
N GLU A 159 -10.51 17.62 -0.68
CA GLU A 159 -9.47 18.65 -0.57
C GLU A 159 -8.07 18.07 -0.30
N GLN A 160 -7.93 16.78 0.01
CA GLN A 160 -6.69 16.10 0.39
C GLN A 160 -6.11 15.18 -0.70
N ILE A 161 -6.63 15.23 -1.94
CA ILE A 161 -6.11 14.46 -3.07
C ILE A 161 -4.80 15.08 -3.57
N ARG A 162 -3.69 14.37 -3.36
CA ARG A 162 -2.32 14.83 -3.67
C ARG A 162 -1.83 14.47 -5.06
N ARG A 163 -2.30 13.34 -5.60
CA ARG A 163 -1.85 12.84 -6.90
C ARG A 163 -2.96 12.11 -7.62
N VAL A 164 -3.11 12.46 -8.87
CA VAL A 164 -3.93 11.74 -9.85
C VAL A 164 -2.99 11.31 -10.97
N THR A 165 -2.91 10.01 -11.23
CA THR A 165 -2.20 9.48 -12.41
C THR A 165 -3.23 9.08 -13.45
N ARG A 166 -3.11 9.65 -14.64
CA ARG A 166 -4.05 9.51 -15.74
C ARG A 166 -3.39 8.76 -16.89
N ARG A 167 -4.14 7.85 -17.52
CA ARG A 167 -3.77 7.26 -18.81
C ARG A 167 -4.77 7.78 -19.84
N VAL A 168 -4.29 8.57 -20.79
CA VAL A 168 -5.11 9.01 -21.93
C VAL A 168 -4.81 8.05 -23.09
N LEU A 169 -5.80 7.25 -23.48
CA LEU A 169 -5.71 6.47 -24.72
C LEU A 169 -5.97 7.40 -25.91
N ALA A 170 -4.91 8.05 -26.37
CA ALA A 170 -4.83 8.58 -27.74
C ALA A 170 -3.94 7.64 -28.58
N SER A 171 -3.78 7.90 -29.88
CA SER A 171 -2.86 7.14 -30.76
C SER A 171 -1.39 7.14 -30.27
N THR A 172 -1.05 8.00 -29.31
CA THR A 172 0.22 8.04 -28.59
C THR A 172 -0.07 7.74 -27.13
N GLY A 173 0.39 6.60 -26.59
CA GLY A 173 0.12 6.22 -25.20
C GLY A 173 0.72 7.24 -24.21
N ARG A 174 -0.08 8.21 -23.75
CA ARG A 174 0.38 9.31 -22.88
C ARG A 174 -0.04 9.04 -21.44
N VAL A 175 0.94 9.06 -20.53
CA VAL A 175 0.74 9.02 -19.07
C VAL A 175 0.94 10.42 -18.51
N GLU A 176 -0.09 10.97 -17.88
CA GLU A 176 0.00 12.25 -17.19
C GLU A 176 -0.05 12.05 -15.67
N ARG A 177 0.81 12.77 -14.95
CA ARG A 177 0.93 12.70 -13.49
C ARG A 177 0.85 14.11 -12.93
N SER A 178 -0.31 14.46 -12.39
CA SER A 178 -0.51 15.75 -11.74
C SER A 178 -0.29 15.58 -10.23
N LEU A 179 0.64 16.36 -9.69
CA LEU A 179 1.00 16.36 -8.27
C LEU A 179 0.71 17.76 -7.71
N VAL A 180 -0.08 17.84 -6.65
CA VAL A 180 -0.34 19.12 -5.96
C VAL A 180 0.17 19.03 -4.52
N PRO A 181 1.22 19.80 -4.17
CA PRO A 181 1.65 19.96 -2.80
C PRO A 181 0.51 20.56 -1.96
N GLY A 182 -0.06 19.79 -1.04
CA GLY A 182 -1.16 20.24 -0.17
C GLY A 182 -2.51 19.57 -0.40
N GLY A 183 -2.69 18.89 -1.54
CA GLY A 183 -3.96 18.30 -1.93
C GLY A 183 -4.92 19.32 -2.58
N GLN A 184 -5.85 18.84 -3.41
CA GLN A 184 -6.94 19.67 -3.94
C GLN A 184 -8.10 18.79 -4.40
N HIS A 185 -9.30 19.38 -4.49
CA HIS A 185 -10.50 18.69 -4.99
C HIS A 185 -10.29 18.05 -6.38
N ILE A 186 -10.76 16.81 -6.58
CA ILE A 186 -10.58 16.04 -7.83
C ILE A 186 -11.01 16.83 -9.08
N ARG A 187 -12.10 17.60 -8.98
CA ARG A 187 -12.63 18.45 -10.07
C ARG A 187 -11.66 19.55 -10.53
N ARG A 188 -10.70 19.98 -9.70
CA ARG A 188 -9.68 20.96 -10.10
C ARG A 188 -8.54 20.35 -10.93
N TYR A 189 -8.52 19.04 -11.14
CA TYR A 189 -7.58 18.37 -12.05
C TYR A 189 -8.06 18.36 -13.51
N GLY A 190 -9.16 19.05 -13.85
CA GLY A 190 -9.62 19.18 -15.25
C GLY A 190 -10.21 17.90 -15.84
N ILE A 191 -10.72 17.00 -14.99
CA ILE A 191 -11.36 15.74 -15.42
C ILE A 191 -12.76 16.07 -15.98
N GLU A 192 -12.82 16.42 -17.27
CA GLU A 192 -14.07 16.58 -18.02
C GLU A 192 -14.49 15.21 -18.60
N GLY A 193 -15.73 14.80 -18.32
CA GLY A 193 -16.52 13.80 -19.04
C GLY A 193 -15.84 12.55 -19.65
N TRP A 194 -16.14 11.39 -19.08
CA TRP A 194 -16.31 10.06 -19.73
C TRP A 194 -15.28 9.53 -20.75
N GLY A 195 -14.08 10.10 -20.86
CA GLY A 195 -12.96 9.55 -21.66
C GLY A 195 -11.68 9.27 -20.86
N GLU A 196 -11.67 9.62 -19.56
CA GLU A 196 -10.45 9.69 -18.76
C GLU A 196 -10.38 8.56 -17.72
N ILE A 197 -9.40 7.65 -17.86
CA ILE A 197 -9.20 6.59 -16.88
C ILE A 197 -8.18 7.07 -15.83
N VAL A 198 -8.66 7.28 -14.60
CA VAL A 198 -7.79 7.46 -13.43
C VAL A 198 -7.13 6.12 -13.13
N GLY A 199 -5.81 6.03 -13.29
CA GLY A 199 -5.04 4.80 -13.05
C GLY A 199 -4.53 4.67 -11.61
N GLN A 200 -4.40 5.78 -10.89
CA GLN A 200 -3.99 5.79 -9.48
C GLN A 200 -4.39 7.11 -8.80
N LEU A 201 -4.88 7.02 -7.56
CA LEU A 201 -5.25 8.13 -6.69
C LEU A 201 -4.43 8.05 -5.38
N SER A 202 -3.85 9.15 -4.91
CA SER A 202 -3.24 9.20 -3.57
C SER A 202 -3.61 10.46 -2.80
N GLY A 203 -3.68 10.33 -1.48
CA GLY A 203 -4.12 11.41 -0.58
C GLY A 203 -4.02 10.98 0.88
N HIS A 204 -4.66 11.76 1.76
CA HIS A 204 -4.72 11.43 3.18
C HIS A 204 -6.06 10.87 3.60
N LEU A 205 -5.97 9.93 4.53
CA LEU A 205 -7.07 9.32 5.24
C LEU A 205 -7.15 9.90 6.66
N THR A 206 -8.35 10.31 7.06
CA THR A 206 -8.69 10.77 8.42
C THR A 206 -9.65 9.83 9.15
N ASN A 207 -9.99 8.69 8.54
CA ASN A 207 -10.93 7.71 9.10
C ASN A 207 -10.38 7.02 10.36
N THR A 208 -10.88 7.41 11.52
CA THR A 208 -10.45 6.92 12.84
C THR A 208 -10.83 5.47 13.13
N GLN A 209 -11.71 4.87 12.32
CA GLN A 209 -12.04 3.45 12.45
C GLN A 209 -10.85 2.56 12.06
N LEU A 210 -9.98 3.02 11.16
CA LEU A 210 -8.78 2.30 10.77
C LEU A 210 -7.66 2.46 11.81
N THR A 211 -7.03 1.33 12.15
CA THR A 211 -6.03 1.20 13.22
C THR A 211 -4.87 2.19 13.04
N VAL A 212 -4.43 2.42 11.80
CA VAL A 212 -3.33 3.36 11.51
C VAL A 212 -3.66 4.81 11.84
N VAL A 213 -4.90 5.24 11.62
CA VAL A 213 -5.30 6.62 11.94
C VAL A 213 -5.49 6.75 13.45
N ARG A 214 -6.16 5.77 14.07
CA ARG A 214 -6.37 5.73 15.53
C ARG A 214 -5.05 5.76 16.31
N GLY A 215 -4.07 4.97 15.87
CA GLY A 215 -2.77 4.85 16.54
C GLY A 215 -1.80 6.00 16.27
N SER A 216 -1.96 6.75 15.18
CA SER A 216 -1.07 7.86 14.83
C SER A 216 -1.59 9.25 15.24
N GLY A 217 -2.92 9.40 15.37
CA GLY A 217 -3.55 10.70 15.64
C GLY A 217 -3.34 11.74 14.53
N ARG A 218 -2.87 11.32 13.35
CA ARG A 218 -2.55 12.20 12.22
C ARG A 218 -3.10 11.61 10.91
N PRO A 219 -3.35 12.45 9.88
CA PRO A 219 -3.75 11.96 8.58
C PRO A 219 -2.70 11.01 7.98
N VAL A 220 -3.14 9.87 7.44
CA VAL A 220 -2.27 8.82 6.91
C VAL A 220 -2.31 8.80 5.39
N SER A 221 -1.14 8.74 4.73
CA SER A 221 -1.09 8.65 3.27
C SER A 221 -1.57 7.29 2.78
N ILE A 222 -2.46 7.28 1.79
CA ILE A 222 -2.86 6.07 1.07
C ILE A 222 -2.67 6.27 -0.43
N ALA A 223 -2.55 5.16 -1.16
CA ALA A 223 -2.57 5.15 -2.63
C ALA A 223 -3.46 4.01 -3.13
N GLY A 224 -4.48 4.35 -3.91
CA GLY A 224 -5.40 3.43 -4.55
C GLY A 224 -5.16 3.35 -6.06
N ALA A 225 -5.11 2.13 -6.59
CA ALA A 225 -5.13 1.78 -8.02
C ALA A 225 -6.03 0.54 -8.15
N GLU A 226 -5.58 -0.52 -8.83
CA GLU A 226 -6.15 -1.87 -8.64
C GLU A 226 -5.93 -2.40 -7.20
N SER A 227 -4.82 -1.97 -6.58
CA SER A 227 -4.47 -2.26 -5.19
C SER A 227 -4.66 -1.06 -4.28
N LEU A 228 -4.78 -1.30 -2.97
CA LEU A 228 -4.73 -0.28 -1.93
C LEU A 228 -3.41 -0.38 -1.15
N GLN A 229 -2.56 0.63 -1.26
CA GLN A 229 -1.39 0.78 -0.39
C GLN A 229 -1.77 1.57 0.86
N ILE A 230 -1.78 0.88 2.00
CA ILE A 230 -2.21 1.40 3.29
C ILE A 230 -1.44 0.72 4.42
N ALA A 231 -1.33 1.37 5.57
CA ALA A 231 -0.88 0.71 6.79
C ALA A 231 -2.06 0.10 7.54
N VAL A 232 -1.93 -1.18 7.89
CA VAL A 232 -2.94 -1.97 8.59
C VAL A 232 -2.38 -2.45 9.93
N SER A 233 -3.25 -2.86 10.85
CA SER A 233 -2.90 -3.47 12.12
C SER A 233 -1.94 -4.64 11.97
N THR A 234 -1.00 -4.77 12.93
CA THR A 234 -0.18 -5.98 13.10
C THR A 234 -0.78 -6.97 14.10
N ASP A 235 -1.86 -6.59 14.78
CA ASP A 235 -2.69 -7.47 15.59
C ASP A 235 -3.73 -8.19 14.70
N PRO A 236 -3.91 -9.53 14.80
CA PRO A 236 -4.83 -10.30 13.97
C PRO A 236 -6.29 -9.82 13.99
N ALA A 237 -6.84 -9.51 15.16
CA ALA A 237 -8.23 -9.04 15.27
C ALA A 237 -8.36 -7.62 14.68
N GLY A 238 -7.41 -6.73 15.01
CA GLY A 238 -7.36 -5.40 14.42
C GLY A 238 -7.17 -5.40 12.90
N LEU A 239 -6.52 -6.41 12.33
CA LEU A 239 -6.40 -6.56 10.88
C LEU A 239 -7.76 -6.89 10.25
N LEU A 240 -8.54 -7.80 10.85
CA LEU A 240 -9.89 -8.09 10.38
C LEU A 240 -10.79 -6.85 10.46
N ASP A 241 -10.70 -6.09 11.55
CA ASP A 241 -11.46 -4.84 11.71
C ASP A 241 -11.07 -3.81 10.64
N ASP A 242 -9.79 -3.67 10.34
CA ASP A 242 -9.32 -2.80 9.25
C ASP A 242 -9.88 -3.24 7.89
N LEU A 243 -9.88 -4.54 7.59
CA LEU A 243 -10.41 -5.08 6.33
C LEU A 243 -11.93 -4.89 6.23
N ARG A 244 -12.68 -5.11 7.32
CA ARG A 244 -14.12 -4.84 7.38
C ARG A 244 -14.45 -3.37 7.17
N GLU A 245 -13.67 -2.47 7.77
CA GLU A 245 -13.83 -1.05 7.56
C GLU A 245 -13.54 -0.65 6.10
N ILE A 246 -12.52 -1.25 5.48
CA ILE A 246 -12.25 -1.09 4.05
C ILE A 246 -13.45 -1.55 3.20
N SER A 247 -14.01 -2.73 3.47
CA SER A 247 -15.23 -3.23 2.82
C SER A 247 -16.39 -2.23 2.97
N ARG A 248 -16.63 -1.76 4.20
CA ARG A 248 -17.71 -0.83 4.51
C ARG A 248 -17.57 0.49 3.76
N VAL A 249 -16.37 1.05 3.68
CA VAL A 249 -16.11 2.27 2.92
C VAL A 249 -16.39 2.05 1.43
N CYS A 250 -15.96 0.93 0.87
CA CYS A 250 -16.23 0.59 -0.53
C CYS A 250 -17.72 0.40 -0.84
N ALA A 251 -18.50 -0.12 0.13
CA ALA A 251 -19.93 -0.37 -0.01
C ALA A 251 -20.82 0.88 0.07
N ARG A 252 -20.29 2.03 0.52
CA ARG A 252 -21.07 3.28 0.54
C ARG A 252 -21.44 3.68 -0.89
N GLU A 253 -22.71 3.97 -1.14
CA GLU A 253 -23.11 4.58 -2.40
C GLU A 253 -22.30 5.86 -2.60
N SER A 254 -21.69 5.99 -3.78
CA SER A 254 -21.20 7.29 -4.22
C SER A 254 -22.41 8.24 -4.24
N PRO A 255 -22.28 9.50 -3.82
CA PRO A 255 -23.36 10.47 -4.00
C PRO A 255 -23.71 10.46 -5.48
N ARG A 256 -24.85 9.83 -5.82
CA ARG A 256 -25.40 9.88 -7.17
C ARG A 256 -25.50 11.36 -7.47
N GLN A 257 -24.91 11.78 -8.58
CA GLN A 257 -25.16 13.11 -9.12
C GLN A 257 -26.67 13.28 -9.10
N THR A 258 -27.17 14.17 -8.25
CA THR A 258 -28.53 14.65 -8.35
C THR A 258 -28.59 15.31 -9.71
N SER A 259 -29.03 14.53 -10.70
CA SER A 259 -29.51 15.03 -11.97
C SER A 259 -30.61 16.02 -11.60
N ASN A 260 -30.26 17.31 -11.59
CA ASN A 260 -31.24 18.37 -11.50
C ASN A 260 -31.93 18.43 -12.87
N SER A 261 -32.74 17.41 -13.17
CA SER A 261 -33.75 17.46 -14.19
C SER A 261 -34.84 18.36 -13.66
N SER A 262 -34.70 19.67 -13.90
CA SER A 262 -35.78 20.62 -13.74
C SER A 262 -37.01 20.10 -14.48
N PRO A 263 -38.20 20.06 -13.85
CA PRO A 263 -39.41 19.69 -14.55
C PRO A 263 -39.72 20.76 -15.60
N ARG A 264 -39.89 20.32 -16.85
CA ARG A 264 -40.70 21.04 -17.83
C ARG A 264 -42.10 21.17 -17.25
N SER A 265 -42.44 22.34 -16.73
CA SER A 265 -43.81 22.80 -16.57
C SER A 265 -44.09 23.87 -17.62
N GLY A 266 -44.63 23.45 -18.75
CA GLY A 266 -45.36 24.36 -19.62
C GLY A 266 -46.74 24.60 -19.01
N GLN A 267 -47.13 25.87 -18.89
CA GLN A 267 -48.50 26.38 -19.02
C GLN A 267 -48.39 27.91 -19.07
N TYR A 268 -48.55 28.47 -20.26
CA TYR A 268 -49.72 29.27 -20.63
C TYR A 268 -50.00 30.45 -19.68
N THR A 269 -49.66 31.66 -20.13
CA THR A 269 -50.52 32.81 -19.82
C THR A 269 -50.50 33.80 -20.97
N ARG A 270 -51.68 33.88 -21.58
CA ARG A 270 -52.14 34.78 -22.63
C ARG A 270 -52.26 36.18 -22.02
N GLY A 271 -51.62 37.20 -22.61
CA GLY A 271 -51.59 38.53 -21.98
C GLY A 271 -51.08 39.67 -22.85
N GLN A 272 -51.86 40.00 -23.89
CA GLN A 272 -52.09 41.36 -24.40
C GLN A 272 -50.90 42.21 -24.90
N HIS A 273 -50.73 42.18 -26.22
CA HIS A 273 -50.13 43.28 -26.98
C HIS A 273 -51.16 44.42 -27.16
N ARG A 274 -50.84 45.61 -26.64
CA ARG A 274 -51.51 46.89 -27.02
C ARG A 274 -50.83 47.48 -28.29
N PRO A 275 -51.48 48.45 -28.97
CA PRO A 275 -51.52 48.53 -30.43
C PRO A 275 -50.60 49.61 -31.01
N ALA A 276 -50.22 49.46 -32.28
CA ALA A 276 -49.65 50.53 -33.08
C ALA A 276 -50.59 50.88 -34.25
N ARG A 277 -50.92 52.17 -34.30
CA ARG A 277 -51.77 52.87 -35.28
C ARG A 277 -51.13 52.94 -36.67
N ARG A 278 -51.99 52.97 -37.69
CA ARG A 278 -52.06 53.83 -38.91
C ARG A 278 -52.63 52.97 -40.06
N THR A 279 -53.61 53.39 -40.86
CA THR A 279 -54.06 54.74 -41.30
C THR A 279 -55.43 54.58 -41.99
N PRO A 280 -56.27 55.62 -42.12
CA PRO A 280 -57.30 55.66 -43.14
C PRO A 280 -56.97 56.67 -44.26
N ARG A 281 -57.20 56.22 -45.50
CA ARG A 281 -57.30 56.94 -46.78
C ARG A 281 -56.05 57.61 -47.32
#